data_AF-F5T6E3-F1
#
_entry.id   AF-F5T6E3-F1
#
_cell.length_a   1.000
_cell.length_b   1.000
_cell.length_c   1.000
_cell.angle_alpha   90.00
_cell.angle_beta   90.00
_cell.angle_gamma   90.00
#
_symmetry.space_group_name_H-M   'P 1'
#
loop_
_entity.id
_entity.type
_entity.pdbx_description
1 polymer ?
#
loop_
_entity_poly.entity_id
_entity_poly.type
_entity_poly.pdbx_seq_one_letter_code
_entity_poly.pdbx_strand_id
1 'polypeptide(L)'
;MLREITLGQYYPVDSFIHRLDPRVKLAGTFLFLIALFIVNSWTAYAVLALVLFGFILLSKVPFSFMVRGLKSVLFLLLLSVSFNLFLTPGEELFRIFFLKMTKEGLQIASMMAIRLVMLVLSSSILTLTTTPNALTDGMEKGLGIFKVFHFPVHEIAMMMSIALRFIPILVEETDKIMKAQMARGADFESGSIFDRAKAMVPILVPLFVSAFRRAYDLAMAMEARCYQGGEGRTKMKPLHYTKADYLSYLVLFLILGLAIGSRFISLP
;
A
#
# COMPACT_ATOMS: atom_id res chain seq x y z
N MET A 1 13.76 21.82 -4.01
CA MET A 1 12.32 21.74 -3.65
C MET A 1 11.81 20.31 -3.53
N LEU A 2 12.60 19.27 -3.85
CA LEU A 2 12.17 17.86 -3.85
C LEU A 2 12.70 17.02 -2.67
N ARG A 3 13.24 17.64 -1.61
CA ARG A 3 13.82 16.91 -0.45
C ARG A 3 12.79 16.23 0.45
N GLU A 4 11.49 16.47 0.25
CA GLU A 4 10.40 15.95 1.08
C GLU A 4 9.58 14.85 0.40
N ILE A 5 10.10 14.18 -0.64
CA ILE A 5 9.44 12.95 -1.09
C ILE A 5 9.70 11.88 -0.03
N THR A 6 8.79 11.76 0.93
CA THR A 6 8.72 10.68 1.92
C THR A 6 8.44 9.37 1.17
N LEU A 7 9.45 8.86 0.47
CA LEU A 7 9.38 7.62 -0.32
C LEU A 7 9.36 6.44 0.63
N GLY A 8 8.18 5.83 0.76
CA GLY A 8 7.91 4.82 1.75
C GLY A 8 7.77 5.46 3.13
N GLN A 9 6.54 5.68 3.59
CA GLN A 9 6.23 6.16 4.93
C GLN A 9 6.49 5.09 5.99
N TYR A 10 7.65 4.43 5.94
CA TYR A 10 8.05 3.50 6.98
C TYR A 10 8.29 4.27 8.27
N TYR A 11 7.58 3.90 9.33
CA TYR A 11 7.77 4.48 10.64
C TYR A 11 8.76 3.61 11.42
N PRO A 12 10.00 4.08 11.69
CA PRO A 12 11.03 3.25 12.30
C PRO A 12 10.76 3.06 13.80
N VAL A 13 9.93 2.07 14.14
CA VAL A 13 9.67 1.66 15.52
C VAL A 13 9.92 0.17 15.69
N ASP A 14 10.53 -0.18 16.82
CA ASP A 14 10.63 -1.56 17.26
C ASP A 14 9.31 -2.04 17.88
N SER A 15 8.56 -2.84 17.12
CA SER A 15 7.37 -3.52 17.63
C SER A 15 7.31 -4.98 17.16
N PHE A 16 6.43 -5.76 17.80
CA PHE A 16 6.25 -7.16 17.45
C PHE A 16 5.88 -7.32 15.98
N ILE A 17 4.99 -6.46 15.48
CA ILE A 17 4.58 -6.47 14.08
C ILE A 17 5.76 -6.10 13.18
N HIS A 18 6.57 -5.10 13.52
CA HIS A 18 7.72 -4.73 12.67
C HIS A 18 8.70 -5.90 12.45
N ARG A 19 8.86 -6.79 13.44
CA ARG A 19 9.76 -7.95 13.40
C ARG A 19 9.22 -9.15 12.62
N LEU A 20 7.91 -9.20 12.35
CA LEU A 20 7.31 -10.28 11.55
C LEU A 20 7.83 -10.28 10.11
N ASP A 21 7.87 -11.46 9.52
CA ASP A 21 8.26 -11.63 8.13
C ASP A 21 7.31 -10.84 7.20
N PRO A 22 7.82 -10.08 6.21
CA PRO A 22 7.01 -9.34 5.25
C PRO A 22 5.95 -10.18 4.54
N ARG A 23 6.20 -11.48 4.32
CA ARG A 23 5.25 -12.41 3.71
C ARG A 23 4.01 -12.61 4.57
N VAL A 24 4.20 -12.69 5.89
CA VAL A 24 3.11 -12.84 6.87
C VAL A 24 2.28 -11.58 6.91
N LYS A 25 2.92 -10.40 6.88
CA LYS A 25 2.22 -9.11 6.85
C LYS A 25 1.40 -8.91 5.57
N LEU A 26 1.98 -9.28 4.42
CA LEU A 26 1.31 -9.25 3.13
C LEU A 26 0.10 -10.19 3.14
N ALA A 27 0.32 -11.47 3.45
CA ALA A 27 -0.75 -12.46 3.51
C ALA A 27 -1.81 -12.06 4.56
N GLY A 28 -1.40 -11.56 5.72
CA GLY A 28 -2.29 -11.12 6.77
C GLY A 28 -3.18 -9.96 6.36
N THR A 29 -2.62 -8.95 5.70
CA THR A 29 -3.40 -7.85 5.13
C THR A 29 -4.39 -8.38 4.09
N PHE A 30 -3.95 -9.21 3.14
CA PHE A 30 -4.84 -9.80 2.13
C PHE A 30 -5.97 -10.65 2.72
N LEU A 31 -5.65 -11.53 3.68
CA LEU A 31 -6.64 -12.37 4.35
C LEU A 31 -7.63 -11.53 5.17
N PHE A 32 -7.16 -10.48 5.84
CA PHE A 32 -8.02 -9.55 6.57
C PHE A 32 -8.95 -8.77 5.63
N LEU A 33 -8.47 -8.36 4.46
CA LEU A 33 -9.31 -7.75 3.42
C LEU A 33 -10.41 -8.72 2.97
N ILE A 34 -10.06 -9.98 2.68
CA ILE A 34 -11.03 -11.00 2.30
C ILE A 34 -12.07 -11.20 3.41
N ALA A 35 -11.64 -11.28 4.67
CA ALA A 35 -12.53 -11.41 5.82
C ALA A 35 -13.53 -10.24 5.91
N LEU A 36 -13.09 -9.00 5.70
CA LEU A 36 -13.96 -7.81 5.71
C LEU A 36 -15.05 -7.85 4.63
N PHE A 37 -14.77 -8.45 3.47
CA PHE A 37 -15.76 -8.59 2.38
C PHE A 37 -16.73 -9.75 2.59
N ILE A 38 -16.35 -10.77 3.37
CA ILE A 38 -17.22 -11.92 3.65
C ILE A 38 -18.25 -11.60 4.73
N VAL A 39 -17.87 -10.76 5.70
CA VAL A 39 -18.70 -10.41 6.85
C VAL A 39 -19.83 -9.45 6.51
N ASN A 40 -21.05 -9.78 6.94
CA ASN A 40 -22.26 -8.96 6.79
C ASN A 40 -22.99 -8.66 8.11
N SER A 41 -22.50 -9.12 9.27
CA SER A 41 -23.14 -8.84 10.58
C SER A 41 -22.42 -7.75 11.37
N TRP A 42 -23.18 -6.99 12.16
CA TRP A 42 -22.65 -5.95 13.05
C TRP A 42 -21.69 -6.52 14.09
N THR A 43 -22.03 -7.68 14.65
CA THR A 43 -21.21 -8.40 15.65
C THR A 43 -19.86 -8.80 15.08
N ALA A 44 -19.81 -9.32 13.85
CA ALA A 44 -18.57 -9.71 13.21
C ALA A 44 -17.70 -8.50 12.81
N TYR A 45 -18.30 -7.38 12.39
CA TYR A 45 -17.55 -6.12 12.23
C TYR A 45 -16.94 -5.64 13.55
N ALA A 46 -17.67 -5.73 14.66
CA ALA A 46 -17.15 -5.36 15.98
C ALA A 46 -15.96 -6.23 16.41
N VAL A 47 -16.03 -7.55 16.18
CA VAL A 47 -14.92 -8.47 16.44
C VAL A 47 -13.71 -8.13 15.57
N LEU A 48 -13.89 -7.91 14.26
CA LEU A 48 -12.79 -7.53 13.37
C LEU A 48 -12.18 -6.17 13.73
N ALA A 49 -12.99 -5.21 14.16
CA ALA A 49 -12.52 -3.92 14.64
C ALA A 49 -11.67 -4.06 15.91
N LEU A 50 -12.06 -4.93 16.85
CA LEU A 50 -11.31 -5.21 18.07
C LEU A 50 -9.96 -5.89 17.75
N VAL A 51 -9.95 -6.85 16.83
CA VAL A 51 -8.72 -7.48 16.34
C VAL A 51 -7.80 -6.46 15.69
N LEU A 52 -8.33 -5.61 14.80
CA LEU A 52 -7.56 -4.55 14.16
C LEU A 52 -6.99 -3.57 15.18
N PHE A 53 -7.78 -3.17 16.18
CA PHE A 53 -7.33 -2.32 17.27
C PHE A 53 -6.17 -2.97 18.06
N GLY A 54 -6.26 -4.28 18.32
CA GLY A 54 -5.16 -5.08 18.85
C GLY A 54 -3.90 -4.95 17.99
N PHE A 55 -4.00 -5.15 16.67
CA PHE A 55 -2.85 -4.97 15.78
C PHE A 55 -2.29 -3.55 15.78
N ILE A 56 -3.14 -2.51 15.86
CA ILE A 56 -2.68 -1.12 15.98
C ILE A 56 -1.85 -0.94 17.26
N LEU A 57 -2.32 -1.43 18.40
CA LEU A 57 -1.59 -1.36 19.67
C LEU A 57 -0.26 -2.13 19.61
N LEU A 58 -0.28 -3.36 19.08
CA LEU A 58 0.93 -4.16 18.89
C LEU A 58 1.92 -3.53 17.90
N SER A 59 1.44 -2.73 16.93
CA SER A 59 2.29 -2.04 15.96
C SER A 59 3.10 -0.92 16.60
N LYS A 60 2.64 -0.34 17.72
CA LYS A 60 3.17 0.88 18.35
C LYS A 60 3.27 2.09 17.41
N VAL A 61 2.53 2.07 16.29
CA VAL A 61 2.47 3.20 15.37
C VAL A 61 1.51 4.25 15.94
N PRO A 62 1.90 5.53 16.01
CA PRO A 62 1.02 6.59 16.47
C PRO A 62 -0.23 6.69 15.60
N PHE A 63 -1.41 6.69 16.23
CA PHE A 63 -2.70 6.74 15.55
C PHE A 63 -2.86 7.96 14.63
N SER A 64 -2.21 9.09 14.95
CA SER A 64 -2.21 10.30 14.12
C SER A 64 -1.66 10.07 12.70
N PHE A 65 -0.68 9.18 12.53
CA PHE A 65 -0.15 8.83 11.22
C PHE A 65 -1.13 7.95 10.43
N MET A 66 -1.87 7.07 11.12
CA MET A 66 -2.88 6.23 10.48
C MET A 66 -4.09 7.04 10.00
N VAL A 67 -4.54 8.02 10.79
CA VAL A 67 -5.64 8.92 10.42
C VAL A 67 -5.28 9.81 9.22
N ARG A 68 -3.99 10.08 8.99
CA ARG A 68 -3.55 10.78 7.77
C ARG A 68 -3.91 10.00 6.50
N GLY A 69 -3.80 8.66 6.53
CA GLY A 69 -4.27 7.80 5.44
C GLY A 69 -5.78 7.90 5.24
N LEU A 70 -6.55 7.97 6.33
CA LEU A 70 -8.00 8.15 6.27
C LEU A 70 -8.41 9.50 5.66
N LYS A 71 -7.66 10.57 5.92
CA LYS A 71 -7.92 11.90 5.35
C LYS A 71 -7.90 11.89 3.81
N SER A 72 -6.99 11.14 3.19
CA SER A 72 -6.90 11.02 1.74
C SER A 72 -8.12 10.35 1.11
N VAL A 73 -8.77 9.44 1.85
CA VAL A 73 -9.94 8.68 1.36
C VAL A 73 -11.26 9.26 1.90
N LEU A 74 -11.20 10.31 2.73
CA LEU A 74 -12.37 10.92 3.36
C LEU A 74 -13.39 11.41 2.33
N PHE A 75 -12.92 11.97 1.21
CA PHE A 75 -13.81 12.39 0.12
C PHE A 75 -14.61 11.20 -0.44
N LEU A 76 -13.95 10.07 -0.72
CA LEU A 76 -14.61 8.85 -1.21
C LEU A 76 -15.54 8.25 -0.17
N LEU A 77 -15.16 8.29 1.12
CA LEU A 77 -16.00 7.83 2.22
C LEU A 77 -17.29 8.66 2.31
N LEU A 78 -17.17 10.00 2.32
CA LEU A 78 -18.32 10.89 2.39
C LEU A 78 -19.24 10.70 1.18
N LEU A 79 -18.66 10.55 0.00
CA LEU A 79 -19.39 10.27 -1.23
C LEU A 79 -20.16 8.94 -1.11
N SER A 80 -19.48 7.86 -0.72
CA SER A 80 -20.07 6.53 -0.57
C SER A 80 -21.20 6.49 0.46
N VAL A 81 -20.99 7.10 1.63
CA VAL A 81 -22.01 7.20 2.69
C VAL A 81 -23.21 8.00 2.20
N SER A 82 -22.99 9.14 1.54
CA SER A 82 -24.07 9.98 1.01
C SER A 82 -24.90 9.22 -0.03
N PHE A 83 -24.24 8.52 -0.97
CA PHE A 83 -24.95 7.71 -1.96
C PHE A 83 -25.75 6.57 -1.31
N ASN A 84 -25.15 5.80 -0.41
CA ASN A 84 -25.86 4.70 0.25
C ASN A 84 -26.99 5.20 1.18
N LEU A 85 -26.87 6.40 1.74
CA LEU A 85 -27.88 6.95 2.63
C LEU A 85 -29.13 7.44 1.87
N PHE A 86 -28.95 8.03 0.68
CA PHE A 86 -30.01 8.69 -0.07
C PHE A 86 -30.55 7.89 -1.28
N LEU A 87 -29.76 6.98 -1.86
CA LEU A 87 -30.16 6.21 -3.05
C LEU A 87 -30.59 4.77 -2.73
N THR A 88 -30.49 4.32 -1.48
CA THR A 88 -30.91 2.96 -1.09
C THR A 88 -32.41 2.91 -0.82
N PRO A 89 -33.19 2.08 -1.56
CA PRO A 89 -34.62 1.90 -1.31
C PRO A 89 -34.86 1.12 0.00
N GLY A 90 -35.91 1.48 0.74
CA GLY A 90 -36.20 0.90 2.06
C GLY A 90 -37.30 1.65 2.82
N GLU A 91 -37.47 1.36 4.12
CA GLU A 91 -38.39 2.06 5.01
C GLU A 91 -37.95 3.51 5.23
N GLU A 92 -38.77 4.46 4.80
CA GLU A 92 -38.49 5.90 4.92
C GLU A 92 -38.57 6.33 6.39
N LEU A 93 -37.45 6.80 6.94
CA LEU A 93 -37.39 7.38 8.30
C LEU A 93 -37.65 8.89 8.25
N PHE A 94 -37.11 9.56 7.23
CA PHE A 94 -37.24 11.00 7.04
C PHE A 94 -37.19 11.33 5.55
N ARG A 95 -38.04 12.25 5.09
CA ARG A 95 -38.10 12.71 3.70
C ARG A 95 -37.93 14.22 3.66
N ILE A 96 -36.87 14.69 3.00
CA ILE A 96 -36.68 16.11 2.69
C ILE A 96 -36.71 16.26 1.17
N PHE A 97 -37.82 16.79 0.66
CA PHE A 97 -38.04 17.11 -0.76
C PHE A 97 -37.84 15.91 -1.72
N PHE A 98 -36.61 15.70 -2.23
CA PHE A 98 -36.19 14.60 -3.12
C PHE A 98 -35.29 13.56 -2.42
N LEU A 99 -34.72 13.89 -1.26
CA LEU A 99 -33.83 13.02 -0.50
C LEU A 99 -34.63 12.22 0.53
N LYS A 100 -34.65 10.90 0.35
CA LYS A 100 -35.26 9.94 1.27
C LYS A 100 -34.16 9.27 2.07
N MET A 101 -34.22 9.36 3.39
CA MET A 101 -33.31 8.65 4.28
C MET A 101 -34.03 7.39 4.76
N THR A 102 -33.52 6.22 4.37
CA THR A 102 -34.10 4.92 4.70
C THR A 102 -33.33 4.26 5.85
N LYS A 103 -34.00 3.40 6.64
CA LYS A 103 -33.33 2.62 7.71
C LYS A 103 -32.24 1.72 7.14
N GLU A 104 -32.54 1.07 6.03
CA GLU A 104 -31.66 0.19 5.28
C GLU A 104 -30.48 0.97 4.69
N GLY A 105 -30.75 2.16 4.16
CA GLY A 105 -29.71 3.09 3.69
C GLY A 105 -28.75 3.50 4.80
N LEU A 106 -29.27 3.80 6.01
CA LEU A 106 -28.43 4.11 7.17
C LEU A 106 -27.58 2.90 7.61
N GLN A 107 -28.17 1.70 7.63
CA GLN A 107 -27.46 0.47 7.99
C GLN A 107 -26.35 0.14 6.98
N ILE A 108 -26.65 0.19 5.68
CA ILE A 108 -25.66 -0.10 4.63
C ILE A 108 -24.58 0.99 4.60
N ALA A 109 -24.95 2.27 4.72
CA ALA A 109 -24.00 3.37 4.72
C ALA A 109 -23.03 3.29 5.91
N SER A 110 -23.54 2.98 7.12
CA SER A 110 -22.71 2.82 8.31
C SER A 110 -21.79 1.59 8.22
N MET A 111 -22.30 0.44 7.78
CA MET A 111 -21.47 -0.76 7.53
C MET A 111 -20.39 -0.47 6.48
N MET A 112 -20.71 0.23 5.40
CA MET A 112 -19.76 0.61 4.36
C MET A 112 -18.69 1.57 4.89
N ALA A 113 -19.09 2.57 5.69
CA ALA A 113 -18.16 3.50 6.31
C ALA A 113 -17.15 2.75 7.21
N ILE A 114 -17.66 1.88 8.08
CA ILE A 114 -16.84 1.06 8.99
C ILE A 114 -15.89 0.15 8.20
N ARG A 115 -16.40 -0.54 7.16
CA ARG A 115 -15.60 -1.39 6.27
C ARG A 115 -14.47 -0.62 5.60
N LEU A 116 -14.77 0.56 5.06
CA LEU A 116 -13.80 1.40 4.35
C LEU A 116 -12.72 1.91 5.32
N VAL A 117 -13.11 2.37 6.52
CA VAL A 117 -12.17 2.75 7.58
C VAL A 117 -11.23 1.58 7.92
N MET A 118 -11.77 0.38 8.15
CA MET A 118 -10.93 -0.80 8.47
C MET A 118 -10.00 -1.21 7.31
N LEU A 119 -10.46 -1.08 6.07
CA LEU A 119 -9.65 -1.35 4.88
C LEU A 119 -8.45 -0.40 4.82
N VAL A 120 -8.70 0.91 5.01
CA VAL A 120 -7.63 1.92 4.98
C VAL A 120 -6.66 1.73 6.15
N LEU A 121 -7.17 1.50 7.36
CA LEU A 121 -6.33 1.31 8.55
C LEU A 121 -5.47 0.05 8.45
N SER A 122 -6.02 -1.09 8.03
CA SER A 122 -5.26 -2.35 7.88
C SER A 122 -4.14 -2.22 6.82
N SER A 123 -4.44 -1.63 5.66
CA SER A 123 -3.43 -1.34 4.63
C SER A 123 -2.36 -0.34 5.10
N SER A 124 -2.75 0.64 5.93
CA SER A 124 -1.82 1.59 6.53
C SER A 124 -0.84 0.91 7.48
N ILE A 125 -1.28 -0.10 8.25
CA ILE A 125 -0.36 -0.89 9.11
C ILE A 125 0.72 -1.54 8.25
N LEU A 126 0.37 -2.22 7.17
CA LEU A 126 1.34 -2.86 6.27
C LEU A 126 2.37 -1.85 5.75
N THR A 127 1.87 -0.71 5.25
CA THR A 127 2.68 0.34 4.62
C THR A 127 3.61 1.03 5.61
N LEU A 128 3.14 1.30 6.83
CA LEU A 128 3.92 1.98 7.87
C LEU A 128 4.92 1.04 8.55
N THR A 129 4.64 -0.27 8.62
CA THR A 129 5.46 -1.25 9.35
C THR A 129 6.42 -2.07 8.49
N THR A 130 6.39 -1.89 7.17
CA THR A 130 7.21 -2.66 6.22
C THR A 130 7.94 -1.71 5.27
N THR A 131 9.26 -1.88 5.13
CA THR A 131 10.03 -1.07 4.19
C THR A 131 9.73 -1.49 2.74
N PRO A 132 9.84 -0.58 1.76
CA PRO A 132 9.59 -0.91 0.35
C PRO A 132 10.43 -2.10 -0.16
N ASN A 133 11.72 -2.16 0.24
CA ASN A 133 12.60 -3.27 -0.13
C ASN A 133 12.12 -4.61 0.45
N ALA A 134 11.71 -4.61 1.73
CA ALA A 134 11.19 -5.81 2.39
C ALA A 134 9.84 -6.23 1.81
N LEU A 135 9.02 -5.28 1.36
CA LEU A 135 7.77 -5.53 0.65
C LEU A 135 8.05 -6.24 -0.69
N THR A 136 9.03 -5.76 -1.46
CA THR A 136 9.46 -6.40 -2.71
C THR A 136 9.97 -7.83 -2.47
N ASP A 137 10.82 -8.04 -1.46
CA ASP A 137 11.32 -9.38 -1.10
C ASP A 137 10.18 -10.32 -0.68
N GLY A 138 9.20 -9.79 0.08
CA GLY A 138 8.00 -10.52 0.49
C GLY A 138 7.12 -10.90 -0.69
N MET A 139 6.89 -9.96 -1.61
CA MET A 139 6.15 -10.20 -2.85
C MET A 139 6.85 -11.23 -3.74
N GLU A 140 8.17 -11.16 -3.91
CA GLU A 140 8.94 -12.12 -4.70
C GLU A 140 8.76 -13.55 -4.16
N LYS A 141 8.94 -13.77 -2.85
CA LYS A 141 8.75 -15.10 -2.28
C LYS A 141 7.28 -15.54 -2.31
N GLY A 142 6.33 -14.62 -2.08
CA GLY A 142 4.90 -14.92 -2.13
C GLY A 142 4.41 -15.31 -3.53
N LEU A 143 4.90 -14.60 -4.56
CA LEU A 143 4.64 -14.91 -5.96
C LEU A 143 5.45 -16.12 -6.46
N GLY A 144 6.32 -16.70 -5.64
CA GLY A 144 7.13 -17.87 -5.99
C GLY A 144 6.31 -19.08 -6.44
N ILE A 145 5.03 -19.19 -6.01
CA ILE A 145 4.10 -20.23 -6.47
C ILE A 145 3.85 -20.11 -7.98
N PHE A 146 3.87 -18.89 -8.53
CA PHE A 146 3.67 -18.65 -9.96
C PHE A 146 4.88 -19.04 -10.82
N LYS A 147 6.02 -19.40 -10.22
CA LYS A 147 7.16 -19.95 -10.97
C LYS A 147 6.80 -21.24 -11.71
N VAL A 148 5.85 -22.02 -11.18
CA VAL A 148 5.33 -23.23 -11.86
C VAL A 148 4.71 -22.88 -13.22
N PHE A 149 4.13 -21.69 -13.34
CA PHE A 149 3.55 -21.18 -14.59
C PHE A 149 4.57 -20.43 -15.46
N HIS A 150 5.88 -20.64 -15.24
CA HIS A 150 6.98 -19.95 -15.95
C HIS A 150 6.92 -18.41 -15.82
N PHE A 151 6.34 -17.90 -14.73
CA PHE A 151 6.28 -16.47 -14.47
C PHE A 151 7.65 -15.95 -13.96
N PRO A 152 8.22 -14.87 -14.53
CA PRO A 152 9.56 -14.38 -14.22
C PRO A 152 9.60 -13.56 -12.91
N VAL A 153 9.33 -14.24 -11.79
CA VAL A 153 9.23 -13.62 -10.45
C VAL A 153 10.53 -12.94 -10.02
N HIS A 154 11.67 -13.55 -10.33
CA HIS A 154 12.99 -13.05 -9.92
C HIS A 154 13.37 -11.78 -10.67
N GLU A 155 13.13 -11.75 -11.97
CA GLU A 155 13.39 -10.63 -12.87
C GLU A 155 12.54 -9.42 -12.44
N ILE A 156 11.26 -9.64 -12.13
CA ILE A 156 10.36 -8.59 -11.63
C ILE A 156 10.87 -8.05 -10.29
N ALA A 157 11.24 -8.91 -9.35
CA ALA A 157 11.76 -8.48 -8.06
C ALA A 157 13.08 -7.69 -8.19
N MET A 158 13.96 -8.11 -9.10
CA MET A 158 15.18 -7.38 -9.41
C MET A 158 14.87 -6.01 -10.01
N MET A 159 13.99 -5.92 -11.02
CA MET A 159 13.59 -4.64 -11.62
C MET A 159 13.01 -3.69 -10.57
N MET A 160 12.15 -4.19 -9.68
CA MET A 160 11.59 -3.41 -8.58
C MET A 160 12.65 -2.95 -7.58
N SER A 161 13.61 -3.82 -7.22
CA SER A 161 14.71 -3.46 -6.32
C SER A 161 15.64 -2.38 -6.92
N ILE A 162 15.96 -2.51 -8.21
CA ILE A 162 16.72 -1.50 -8.96
C ILE A 162 15.94 -0.18 -9.01
N ALA A 163 14.65 -0.23 -9.33
CA ALA A 163 13.79 0.95 -9.37
C ALA A 163 13.75 1.67 -8.01
N LEU A 164 13.46 0.96 -6.92
CA LEU A 164 13.44 1.53 -5.56
C LEU A 164 14.77 2.20 -5.18
N ARG A 165 15.91 1.63 -5.60
CA ARG A 165 17.23 2.21 -5.38
C ARG A 165 17.49 3.44 -6.27
N PHE A 166 16.98 3.45 -7.49
CA PHE A 166 17.19 4.54 -8.44
C PHE A 166 16.26 5.73 -8.22
N ILE A 167 15.08 5.55 -7.62
CA ILE A 167 14.14 6.65 -7.37
C ILE A 167 14.80 7.79 -6.57
N PRO A 168 15.44 7.59 -5.40
CA PRO A 168 16.07 8.69 -4.66
C PRO A 168 17.14 9.41 -5.49
N ILE A 169 17.93 8.65 -6.24
CA ILE A 169 19.02 9.16 -7.08
C ILE A 169 18.47 10.03 -8.21
N LEU A 170 17.40 9.60 -8.88
CA LEU A 170 16.77 10.35 -9.96
C LEU A 170 16.10 11.62 -9.45
N VAL A 171 15.53 11.60 -8.24
CA VAL A 171 14.96 12.79 -7.60
C VAL A 171 16.05 13.82 -7.28
N GLU A 172 17.18 13.38 -6.73
CA GLU A 172 18.33 14.26 -6.48
C GLU A 172 18.90 14.86 -7.76
N GLU A 173 18.99 14.05 -8.82
CA GLU A 173 19.46 14.50 -10.13
C GLU A 173 18.49 15.49 -10.77
N THR A 174 17.18 15.24 -10.65
CA THR A 174 16.15 16.19 -11.09
C THR A 174 16.30 17.53 -10.37
N ASP A 175 16.48 17.55 -9.04
CA ASP A 175 16.68 18.79 -8.28
C ASP A 175 17.96 19.53 -8.71
N LYS A 176 19.05 18.81 -9.05
CA LYS A 176 20.28 19.41 -9.59
C LYS A 176 20.05 20.02 -10.97
N ILE A 177 19.39 19.30 -11.88
CA ILE A 177 19.10 19.78 -13.24
C ILE A 177 18.18 21.00 -13.19
N MET A 178 17.12 20.95 -12.36
CA MET A 178 16.22 22.09 -12.15
C MET A 178 17.00 23.34 -11.69
N LYS A 179 17.85 23.22 -10.67
CA LYS A 179 18.67 24.34 -10.19
C LYS A 179 19.63 24.88 -11.24
N ALA A 180 20.25 24.00 -12.03
CA ALA A 180 21.13 24.42 -13.12
C ALA A 180 20.38 25.18 -14.23
N GLN A 181 19.16 24.75 -14.57
CA GLN A 181 18.33 25.44 -15.55
C GLN A 181 17.81 26.78 -15.01
N MET A 182 17.40 26.86 -13.73
CA MET A 182 17.03 28.13 -13.08
C MET A 182 18.20 29.13 -13.10
N ALA A 183 19.43 28.68 -12.84
CA ALA A 183 20.62 29.53 -12.92
C ALA A 183 20.93 30.01 -14.35
N ARG A 184 20.41 29.33 -15.38
CA ARG A 184 20.51 29.72 -16.79
C ARG A 184 19.32 30.60 -17.24
N GLY A 185 18.46 31.02 -16.32
CA GLY A 185 17.32 31.88 -16.61
C GLY A 185 16.04 31.15 -17.03
N ALA A 186 15.96 29.82 -16.84
CA ALA A 186 14.71 29.10 -17.03
C ALA A 186 13.74 29.41 -15.88
N ASP A 187 12.54 29.86 -16.22
CA ASP A 187 11.44 30.06 -15.28
C ASP A 187 10.44 28.90 -15.41
N PHE A 188 10.16 28.24 -14.28
CA PHE A 188 9.26 27.09 -14.18
C PHE A 188 7.93 27.44 -13.51
N GLU A 189 7.82 28.62 -12.91
CA GLU A 189 6.68 29.02 -12.08
C GLU A 189 5.80 30.06 -12.77
N SER A 190 6.32 30.87 -13.69
CA SER A 190 5.51 31.85 -14.43
C SER A 190 4.94 31.29 -15.76
N GLY A 191 4.05 32.05 -16.39
CA GLY A 191 3.48 31.74 -17.71
C GLY A 191 2.23 30.85 -17.71
N SER A 192 1.76 30.53 -18.90
CA SER A 192 0.61 29.64 -19.11
C SER A 192 0.98 28.17 -18.84
N ILE A 193 -0.01 27.28 -18.69
CA ILE A 193 0.23 25.83 -18.51
C ILE A 193 1.10 25.26 -19.65
N PHE A 194 0.93 25.78 -20.87
CA PHE A 194 1.69 25.35 -22.03
C PHE A 194 3.16 25.80 -21.96
N ASP A 195 3.40 27.04 -21.52
CA ASP A 195 4.76 27.57 -21.33
C ASP A 195 5.51 26.78 -20.26
N ARG A 196 4.85 26.45 -19.15
CA ARG A 196 5.40 25.61 -18.08
C ARG A 196 5.71 24.19 -18.58
N ALA A 197 4.83 23.60 -19.40
CA ALA A 197 5.08 22.28 -19.98
C ALA A 197 6.31 22.29 -20.90
N LYS A 198 6.44 23.33 -21.74
CA LYS A 198 7.62 23.51 -22.62
C LYS A 198 8.90 23.74 -21.80
N ALA A 199 8.81 24.48 -20.69
CA ALA A 199 9.91 24.70 -19.77
C ALA A 199 10.42 23.40 -19.13
N MET A 200 9.64 22.31 -19.07
CA MET A 200 10.10 21.03 -18.51
C MET A 200 11.02 20.23 -19.46
N VAL A 201 11.02 20.52 -20.76
CA VAL A 201 11.80 19.77 -21.77
C VAL A 201 13.32 19.76 -21.46
N PRO A 202 13.96 20.90 -21.10
CA PRO A 202 15.38 20.96 -20.71
C PRO A 202 15.72 20.22 -19.41
N ILE A 203 14.73 19.80 -18.61
CA ILE A 203 14.93 18.92 -17.46
C ILE A 203 14.81 17.45 -17.90
N LEU A 204 13.76 17.15 -18.68
CA LEU A 204 13.39 15.80 -19.06
C LEU A 204 14.45 15.13 -19.94
N VAL A 205 14.97 15.84 -20.95
CA VAL A 205 15.94 15.27 -21.90
C VAL A 205 17.26 14.88 -21.19
N PRO A 206 17.91 15.75 -20.40
CA PRO A 206 19.11 15.34 -19.64
C PRO A 206 18.85 14.22 -18.64
N LEU A 207 17.69 14.23 -17.97
CA LEU A 207 17.31 13.17 -17.03
C LEU A 207 17.21 11.80 -17.71
N PHE A 208 16.59 11.73 -18.90
CA PHE A 208 16.52 10.50 -19.68
C PHE A 208 17.91 10.01 -20.11
N VAL A 209 18.74 10.90 -20.66
CA VAL A 209 20.11 10.54 -21.07
C VAL A 209 20.91 9.99 -19.89
N SER A 210 20.79 10.61 -18.71
CA SER A 210 21.45 10.13 -17.50
C SER A 210 20.89 8.78 -17.02
N ALA A 211 19.57 8.60 -17.04
CA ALA A 211 18.93 7.33 -16.69
C ALA A 211 19.38 6.18 -17.60
N PHE A 212 19.45 6.40 -18.92
CA PHE A 212 19.96 5.41 -19.87
C PHE A 212 21.44 5.08 -19.63
N ARG A 213 22.27 6.09 -19.39
CA ARG A 213 23.68 5.88 -19.05
C ARG A 213 23.83 5.03 -17.78
N ARG A 214 23.09 5.35 -16.72
CA ARG A 214 23.09 4.58 -15.47
C ARG A 214 22.61 3.14 -15.67
N ALA A 215 21.60 2.93 -16.50
CA ALA A 215 21.12 1.59 -16.83
C ALA A 215 22.20 0.77 -17.56
N TYR A 216 22.90 1.38 -18.52
CA TYR A 216 24.01 0.76 -19.24
C TYR A 216 25.19 0.43 -18.32
N ASP A 217 25.61 1.39 -17.49
CA ASP A 217 26.69 1.19 -16.52
C ASP A 217 26.35 0.11 -15.49
N LEU A 218 25.09 0.06 -15.02
CA LEU A 218 24.62 -0.98 -14.12
C LEU A 218 24.63 -2.35 -14.81
N ALA A 219 24.15 -2.44 -16.05
CA ALA A 219 24.14 -3.69 -16.81
C ALA A 219 25.56 -4.22 -17.02
N MET A 220 26.48 -3.38 -17.50
CA MET A 220 27.90 -3.76 -17.65
C MET A 220 28.52 -4.19 -16.32
N ALA A 221 28.24 -3.48 -15.23
CA ALA A 221 28.74 -3.85 -13.90
C ALA A 221 28.16 -5.17 -13.38
N MET A 222 26.91 -5.49 -13.74
CA MET A 222 26.27 -6.76 -13.42
C MET A 222 26.91 -7.90 -14.23
N GLU A 223 27.13 -7.72 -15.52
CA GLU A 223 27.80 -8.69 -16.39
C GLU A 223 29.25 -8.94 -15.97
N ALA A 224 30.01 -7.89 -15.64
CA ALA A 224 31.37 -8.00 -15.13
C ALA A 224 31.47 -8.76 -13.79
N ARG A 225 30.37 -8.81 -13.03
CA ARG A 225 30.23 -9.63 -11.80
C ARG A 225 29.59 -11.00 -12.08
N CYS A 226 29.56 -11.42 -13.34
CA CYS A 226 28.99 -12.67 -13.82
C CYS A 226 27.53 -12.86 -13.39
N TYR A 227 26.73 -11.79 -13.39
CA TYR A 227 25.31 -11.89 -13.07
C TYR A 227 24.54 -12.53 -14.24
N GLN A 228 24.10 -13.79 -14.09
CA GLN A 228 23.45 -14.57 -15.16
C GLN A 228 21.92 -14.82 -14.97
N GLY A 229 21.26 -14.20 -13.98
CA GLY A 229 19.81 -14.42 -13.76
C GLY A 229 19.47 -15.59 -12.81
N GLY A 230 18.18 -15.80 -12.55
CA GLY A 230 17.61 -16.35 -11.30
C GLY A 230 17.81 -17.82 -10.93
N GLU A 231 18.39 -18.66 -11.78
CA GLU A 231 18.62 -20.08 -11.46
C GLU A 231 19.97 -20.33 -10.77
N GLY A 232 19.99 -21.21 -9.75
CA GLY A 232 21.21 -21.58 -9.02
C GLY A 232 21.81 -20.51 -8.10
N ARG A 233 21.13 -19.36 -7.92
CA ARG A 233 21.64 -18.26 -7.09
C ARG A 233 21.29 -18.40 -5.61
N THR A 234 22.24 -18.01 -4.75
CA THR A 234 22.01 -17.82 -3.31
C THR A 234 21.59 -16.38 -2.99
N LYS A 235 20.70 -16.20 -2.01
CA LYS A 235 20.34 -14.88 -1.49
C LYS A 235 21.21 -14.50 -0.29
N MET A 236 21.77 -13.29 -0.29
CA MET A 236 22.56 -12.76 0.83
C MET A 236 21.71 -12.51 2.08
N LYS A 237 20.45 -12.09 1.91
CA LYS A 237 19.49 -11.85 3.00
C LYS A 237 18.25 -12.72 2.82
N PRO A 238 18.31 -14.02 3.14
CA PRO A 238 17.16 -14.89 3.07
C PRO A 238 16.10 -14.52 4.12
N LEU A 239 14.84 -14.48 3.70
CA LEU A 239 13.69 -14.40 4.61
C LEU A 239 13.54 -15.72 5.38
N HIS A 240 13.66 -15.68 6.71
CA HIS A 240 13.53 -16.83 7.60
C HIS A 240 12.25 -16.72 8.43
N TYR A 241 11.46 -17.79 8.44
CA TYR A 241 10.31 -17.87 9.33
C TYR A 241 10.76 -18.13 10.76
N THR A 242 10.17 -17.37 11.67
CA THR A 242 10.29 -17.52 13.11
C THR A 242 9.02 -18.16 13.68
N LYS A 243 9.07 -18.64 14.93
CA LYS A 243 7.88 -19.21 15.60
C LYS A 243 6.72 -18.21 15.67
N ALA A 244 7.03 -16.92 15.77
CA ALA A 244 6.04 -15.85 15.76
C ALA A 244 5.27 -15.77 14.43
N ASP A 245 5.92 -16.08 13.31
CA ASP A 245 5.30 -16.04 11.98
C ASP A 245 4.27 -17.16 11.80
N TYR A 246 4.59 -18.37 12.26
CA TYR A 246 3.66 -19.51 12.25
C TYR A 246 2.44 -19.25 13.14
N LEU A 247 2.66 -18.70 14.35
CA LEU A 247 1.56 -18.30 15.23
C LEU A 247 0.69 -17.22 14.61
N SER A 248 1.30 -16.25 13.92
CA SER A 248 0.56 -15.18 13.23
C SER A 248 -0.33 -15.75 12.12
N TYR A 249 0.16 -16.71 11.33
CA TYR A 249 -0.68 -17.40 10.35
C TYR A 249 -1.86 -18.12 10.99
N LEU A 250 -1.63 -18.84 12.10
CA LEU A 250 -2.71 -19.53 12.81
C LEU A 250 -3.81 -18.54 13.25
N VAL A 251 -3.42 -17.40 13.83
CA VAL A 251 -4.36 -16.34 14.23
C VAL A 251 -5.12 -15.79 13.02
N LEU A 252 -4.45 -15.55 11.90
CA LEU A 252 -5.08 -15.05 10.67
C LEU A 252 -6.07 -16.05 10.07
N PHE A 253 -5.74 -17.34 10.05
CA PHE A 253 -6.66 -18.39 9.60
C PHE A 253 -7.86 -18.56 10.53
N LEU A 254 -7.66 -18.42 11.84
CA LEU A 254 -8.77 -18.39 12.81
C LEU A 254 -9.69 -17.20 12.56
N ILE A 255 -9.15 -16.00 12.33
CA ILE A 255 -9.95 -14.81 11.99
C ILE A 255 -10.76 -15.05 10.72
N LEU A 256 -10.15 -15.61 9.67
CA LEU A 256 -10.84 -15.92 8.43
C LEU A 256 -11.93 -17.00 8.64
N GLY A 257 -11.63 -18.05 9.40
CA GLY A 257 -12.57 -19.10 9.75
C GLY A 257 -13.77 -18.56 10.53
N LEU A 258 -13.55 -17.66 11.49
CA LEU A 258 -14.61 -16.96 12.22
C LEU A 258 -15.42 -16.03 11.30
N ALA A 259 -14.77 -15.32 10.39
CA ALA A 259 -15.45 -14.47 9.41
C ALA A 259 -16.37 -15.28 8.50
N ILE A 260 -15.91 -16.43 7.99
CA ILE A 260 -16.71 -17.36 7.20
C ILE A 260 -17.82 -17.97 8.07
N GLY A 261 -17.49 -18.42 9.28
CA GLY A 261 -18.45 -18.98 10.22
C GLY A 261 -19.59 -18.02 10.58
N SER A 262 -19.28 -16.72 10.76
CA SER A 262 -20.28 -15.67 11.02
C SER A 262 -21.26 -15.45 9.87
N ARG A 263 -20.94 -15.91 8.66
CA ARG A 263 -21.84 -15.87 7.51
C ARG A 263 -22.82 -17.05 7.50
N PHE A 264 -22.41 -18.21 8.01
CA PHE A 264 -23.24 -19.42 8.07
C PHE A 264 -24.05 -19.51 9.37
N ILE A 265 -23.46 -19.06 10.48
CA ILE A 265 -24.12 -18.94 11.77
C ILE A 265 -24.56 -17.48 11.84
N SER A 266 -25.83 -17.22 11.54
CA SER A 266 -26.46 -15.93 11.77
C SER A 266 -26.35 -15.61 13.27
N LEU A 267 -25.25 -14.95 13.66
CA LEU A 267 -25.16 -14.33 14.96
C LEU A 267 -26.26 -13.26 14.98
N PRO A 268 -27.15 -13.30 15.99
CA PRO A 268 -28.32 -12.43 16.05
C PRO A 268 -27.97 -10.93 15.98
#